data_AF-A0A485BYJ8-F1
#
_entry.id   AF-A0A485BYJ8-F1
#
_cell.length_a   1.000
_cell.length_b   1.000
_cell.length_c   1.000
_cell.angle_alpha   90.00
_cell.angle_beta   90.00
_cell.angle_gamma   90.00
#
_symmetry.space_group_name_H-M   'P 1'
#
loop_
_entity.id
_entity.type
_entity.pdbx_description
1 polymer ?
#
loop_
_entity_poly.entity_id
_entity_poly.type
_entity_poly.pdbx_seq_one_letter_code
_entity_poly.pdbx_strand_id
1 'polypeptide(L)' 'MPQISRTALVPFSVEQMYQLVNDVKSYPDFLPGCTGAVCWSLGRRR' A
#
# COMPACT_ATOMS: atom_id res chain seq x y z
N MET A 1 -21.59 7.90 0.91
CA MET A 1 -20.52 6.92 1.22
C MET A 1 -19.80 7.40 2.47
N PRO A 2 -19.54 6.55 3.48
CA PRO A 2 -18.79 6.96 4.66
C PRO A 2 -17.32 7.23 4.26
N GLN A 3 -16.79 8.39 4.66
CA GLN A 3 -15.37 8.70 4.55
C GLN A 3 -14.74 8.51 5.93
N ILE A 4 -13.66 7.75 5.99
CA ILE A 4 -12.95 7.50 7.24
C ILE A 4 -11.51 7.94 7.05
N SER A 5 -11.08 8.89 7.89
CA SER A 5 -9.70 9.39 7.93
C SER A 5 -9.10 9.02 9.28
N ARG A 6 -7.94 8.37 9.26
CA ARG A 6 -7.17 8.01 10.46
C ARG A 6 -5.74 8.46 10.27
N THR A 7 -5.16 9.01 11.34
CA THR A 7 -3.78 9.50 11.36
C THR A 7 -3.11 8.97 12.62
N ALA A 8 -1.83 8.63 12.51
CA ALA A 8 -1.02 8.17 13.63
C ALA A 8 0.38 8.78 13.52
N LEU A 9 1.01 9.04 14.67
CA LEU A 9 2.43 9.37 14.74
C LEU A 9 3.22 8.07 14.84
N VAL A 10 4.20 7.92 13.97
CA VAL A 10 5.04 6.72 13.90
C VAL A 10 6.51 7.11 13.98
N PRO A 11 7.36 6.30 14.64
CA PRO A 11 8.79 6.58 14.79
C PRO A 11 9.58 6.15 13.54
N PHE A 12 9.10 6.53 12.35
CA PHE A 12 9.73 6.22 11.07
C PHE A 12 9.97 7.49 10.27
N SER A 13 10.98 7.46 9.41
CA SER A 13 11.22 8.58 8.51
C SER A 13 10.14 8.63 7.42
N VAL A 14 9.96 9.81 6.86
CA VAL A 14 9.02 10.05 5.76
C VAL A 14 9.37 9.17 4.55
N GLU A 15 10.66 9.01 4.25
CA GLU A 15 11.16 8.22 3.12
C GLU A 15 10.84 6.73 3.27
N GLN A 16 11.04 6.18 4.48
CA GLN A 16 10.69 4.79 4.80
C GLN A 16 9.20 4.54 4.58
N MET A 17 8.36 5.50 4.97
CA MET A 17 6.91 5.38 4.81
C MET A 17 6.47 5.49 3.35
N TYR A 18 7.09 6.37 2.57
CA TYR A 18 6.84 6.42 1.12
C TYR A 18 7.27 5.13 0.42
N GLN A 19 8.41 4.57 0.78
CA GLN A 19 8.88 3.31 0.20
C GLN A 19 7.90 2.16 0.50
N LEU A 20 7.40 2.05 1.72
CA LEU A 20 6.41 1.04 2.10
C LEU A 20 5.13 1.14 1.27
N VAL A 21 4.58 2.35 1.10
CA VAL A 21 3.32 2.57 0.37
C VAL A 21 3.49 2.35 -1.14
N ASN A 22 4.68 2.62 -1.69
CA ASN A 22 4.96 2.38 -3.10
C ASN A 22 5.11 0.90 -3.45
N ASP A 23 5.51 0.05 -2.49
CA ASP A 23 5.68 -1.38 -2.72
C ASP A 23 4.36 -2.17 -2.59
N VAL A 24 3.46 -1.88 -3.53
CA VAL A 24 2.11 -2.48 -3.58
C VAL A 24 2.16 -4.01 -3.64
N LYS A 25 3.21 -4.61 -4.23
CA LYS A 25 3.29 -6.07 -4.42
C LYS A 25 3.43 -6.84 -3.11
N SER A 26 4.05 -6.23 -2.11
CA SER A 26 4.35 -6.84 -0.80
C SER A 26 3.21 -6.66 0.21
N TYR A 27 2.12 -6.00 -0.16
CA TYR A 27 0.94 -5.78 0.69
C TYR A 27 0.35 -7.07 1.30
N PRO A 28 0.32 -8.23 0.61
CA PRO A 28 -0.15 -9.49 1.19
C PRO A 28 0.66 -9.96 2.40
N ASP A 29 1.94 -9.58 2.50
CA ASP A 29 2.83 -10.06 3.56
C ASP A 29 2.60 -9.33 4.89
N PHE A 30 2.04 -8.12 4.87
CA PHE A 30 1.89 -7.29 6.07
C PHE A 30 0.47 -6.80 6.35
N LEU A 31 -0.46 -6.83 5.38
CA LEU A 31 -1.86 -6.44 5.62
C LEU A 31 -2.71 -7.67 5.97
N PRO A 32 -3.28 -7.74 7.19
CA PRO A 32 -4.16 -8.83 7.57
C PRO A 32 -5.40 -8.84 6.66
N GLY A 33 -5.67 -9.99 6.02
CA GLY A 33 -6.80 -10.16 5.10
C GLY A 33 -6.51 -9.77 3.65
N CYS A 34 -5.28 -9.39 3.30
CA CYS A 34 -4.88 -9.20 1.91
C CYS A 34 -4.47 -10.55 1.30
N THR A 35 -5.23 -11.04 0.32
CA THR A 35 -4.97 -12.33 -0.35
C THR A 35 -4.08 -12.22 -1.59
N GLY A 36 -3.80 -11.00 -2.06
CA GLY A 36 -2.97 -10.75 -3.22
C GLY A 36 -2.97 -9.28 -3.61
N ALA A 37 -1.88 -8.83 -4.21
CA ALA A 37 -1.75 -7.48 -4.73
C ALA A 37 -1.15 -7.51 -6.14
N VAL A 38 -1.76 -6.74 -7.05
CA VAL A 38 -1.32 -6.64 -8.44
C VAL A 38 -1.18 -5.17 -8.80
N CYS A 39 0.06 -4.76 -9.11
CA CYS A 39 0.32 -3.45 -9.68
C CYS A 39 0.09 -3.54 -11.19
N TRP A 40 -0.99 -2.93 -11.65
CA TRP A 40 -1.29 -2.81 -13.07
C TRP A 40 -0.41 -1.71 -13.65
N SER A 41 0.75 -2.08 -14.19
CA SER A 41 1.47 -1.18 -15.09
C SER A 41 0.67 -1.05 -16.39
N LEU A 42 0.59 0.19 -16.89
CA LEU A 42 -0.13 0.55 -18.10
C LEU A 42 0.55 -0.11 -19.32
N GLY A 43 0.26 -1.39 -19.57
CA GLY A 43 0.94 -2.18 -20.58
C GLY A 43 0.30 -3.51 -20.93
N ARG A 44 -0.91 -3.84 -20.43
CA ARG A 44 -1.68 -4.99 -20.91
C ARG A 44 -2.90 -4.52 -21.69
N ARG A 45 -2.65 -4.04 -22.91
CA ARG A 45 -3.66 -3.97 -23.95
C ARG A 45 -3.44 -5.18 -24.87
N ARG A 46 -4.22 -6.23 -24.60
CA ARG A 46 -4.30 -7.54 -25.30
C ARG A 46 -3.04 -8.39 -25.34
#